data_AF-A0A0K0LBJ4-F1
#
_entry.id   AF-A0A0K0LBJ4-F1
#
_cell.length_a   1.000
_cell.length_b   1.000
_cell.length_c   1.000
_cell.angle_alpha   90.00
_cell.angle_beta   90.00
_cell.angle_gamma   90.00
#
_symmetry.space_group_name_H-M   'P 1'
#
loop_
_entity.id
_entity.type
_entity.pdbx_description
1 polymer ?
#
loop_
_entity_poly.entity_id
_entity_poly.type
_entity_poly.pdbx_seq_one_letter_code
_entity_poly.pdbx_strand_id
1 'polypeptide(L)' 'MQPIICAYTDSDIEGYYLFIAEKNKMISSLKIGQSDGETIQDFVINSDFEIQLYSRNNSTEKRVLKKTYILQNDGILK' A
#
# COMPACT_ATOMS: atom_id res chain seq x y z
N MET A 1 -8.30 12.73 10.63
CA MET A 1 -7.54 11.81 9.76
C MET A 1 -8.44 10.79 9.08
N GLN A 2 -8.25 10.56 7.78
CA GLN A 2 -9.03 9.64 6.95
C GLN A 2 -8.06 8.84 6.04
N PRO A 3 -7.93 7.52 6.21
CA PRO A 3 -7.18 6.67 5.29
C PRO A 3 -8.04 6.36 4.06
N ILE A 4 -7.42 6.44 2.88
CA ILE A 4 -8.08 6.23 1.59
C ILE A 4 -7.19 5.30 0.76
N ILE A 5 -7.75 4.20 0.25
CA ILE A 5 -7.07 3.37 -0.74
C ILE A 5 -7.58 3.78 -2.12
N CYS A 6 -6.65 4.19 -2.98
CA CYS A 6 -6.93 4.50 -4.38
C CYS A 6 -6.32 3.42 -5.25
N ALA A 7 -7.18 2.68 -5.96
CA ALA A 7 -6.76 1.78 -7.03
C ALA A 7 -6.62 2.56 -8.34
N TYR A 8 -5.65 2.17 -9.16
CA TYR A 8 -5.50 2.65 -10.52
C TYR A 8 -5.16 1.50 -11.45
N THR A 9 -5.51 1.67 -12.71
CA THR A 9 -5.16 0.78 -13.80
C THR A 9 -4.55 1.62 -14.91
N ASP A 10 -3.34 1.28 -15.32
CA ASP A 10 -2.66 1.89 -16.46
C ASP A 10 -2.15 0.78 -17.39
N SER A 11 -2.82 0.60 -18.52
CA SER A 11 -2.59 -0.49 -19.47
C SER A 11 -2.60 -1.86 -18.77
N ASP A 12 -1.45 -2.53 -18.68
CA ASP A 12 -1.29 -3.86 -18.07
C ASP A 12 -0.85 -3.79 -16.59
N ILE A 13 -0.82 -2.59 -16.01
CA ILE A 13 -0.42 -2.36 -14.62
C ILE A 13 -1.64 -2.03 -13.78
N GLU A 14 -1.89 -2.83 -12.74
CA GLU A 14 -2.81 -2.49 -11.67
C GLU A 14 -2.01 -2.04 -10.45
N GLY A 15 -2.43 -0.98 -9.77
CA GLY A 15 -1.71 -0.50 -8.59
C GLY A 15 -2.58 0.20 -7.56
N TYR A 16 -2.00 0.39 -6.38
CA TYR A 16 -2.70 0.84 -5.19
C TYR A 16 -1.86 1.85 -4.42
N TYR A 17 -2.47 2.97 -4.06
CA TYR A 17 -1.92 3.95 -3.12
C TYR A 17 -2.77 4.01 -1.86
N LEU A 18 -2.12 4.10 -0.70
CA LEU A 18 -2.72 4.57 0.55
C LEU A 18 -2.46 6.07 0.66
N PHE A 19 -3.53 6.86 0.76
CA PHE A 19 -3.47 8.27 1.12
C PHE A 19 -4.01 8.47 2.53
N ILE A 20 -3.36 9.34 3.29
CA ILE A 20 -3.86 9.83 4.57
C ILE A 20 -4.24 11.28 4.38
N ALA A 21 -5.51 11.60 4.63
CA ALA A 21 -6.04 12.95 4.50
C ALA A 21 -6.56 13.51 5.82
N GLU A 22 -6.50 14.82 5.97
CA GLU A 22 -7.16 15.56 7.05
C GLU A 22 -7.64 16.91 6.53
N LYS A 23 -8.89 17.28 6.87
CA LYS A 23 -9.50 18.55 6.45
C LYS A 23 -9.34 18.79 4.93
N ASN A 24 -9.59 17.75 4.13
CA ASN A 24 -9.46 17.74 2.67
C ASN A 24 -8.05 18.02 2.12
N LYS A 25 -7.01 17.88 2.94
CA LYS A 25 -5.60 17.95 2.52
C LYS A 25 -4.92 16.61 2.72
N MET A 26 -4.13 16.19 1.74
CA MET A 26 -3.28 15.01 1.86
C MET A 26 -2.13 15.31 2.83
N ILE A 27 -1.91 14.43 3.80
CA ILE A 27 -0.80 14.48 4.76
C ILE A 27 0.32 13.55 4.32
N SER A 28 -0.03 12.32 3.95
CA SER A 28 0.93 11.32 3.52
C SER A 28 0.37 10.43 2.41
N SER A 29 1.28 9.82 1.66
CA SER A 29 0.97 8.84 0.63
C SER A 29 1.98 7.70 0.65
N LEU A 30 1.52 6.50 0.33
CA LEU A 30 2.36 5.33 0.18
C LEU A 30 1.83 4.46 -0.95
N LYS A 31 2.71 4.06 -1.87
CA LYS A 31 2.38 2.99 -2.82
C LYS A 31 2.38 1.67 -2.06
N ILE A 32 1.24 1.01 -2.03
CA ILE A 32 1.02 -0.21 -1.25
C ILE A 32 0.90 -1.45 -2.13
N GLY A 33 0.63 -1.31 -3.43
CA GLY A 33 0.58 -2.46 -4.33
C GLY A 33 0.81 -2.09 -5.79
N GLN A 34 1.28 -3.07 -6.54
CA GLN A 34 1.39 -3.05 -8.00
C GLN A 34 1.43 -4.49 -8.53
N SER A 35 0.75 -4.76 -9.64
CA SER A 35 0.99 -5.94 -10.46
C SER A 35 1.25 -5.52 -11.91
N ASP A 36 2.32 -6.04 -12.50
CA ASP A 36 2.77 -5.73 -13.87
C ASP A 36 2.98 -6.99 -14.72
N GLY A 37 2.33 -8.10 -14.36
CA GLY A 37 2.42 -9.38 -15.06
C GLY A 37 3.65 -10.22 -14.72
N GLU A 38 4.72 -9.62 -14.22
CA GLU A 38 5.95 -10.33 -13.81
C GLU A 38 6.15 -10.34 -12.30
N THR A 39 5.70 -9.28 -11.63
CA THR A 39 5.81 -9.14 -10.18
C THR A 39 4.46 -8.73 -9.60
N ILE A 40 4.16 -9.28 -8.42
CA ILE A 40 3.04 -8.86 -7.58
C ILE A 40 3.62 -8.25 -6.32
N GLN A 41 3.44 -6.94 -6.16
CA GLN A 41 3.57 -6.23 -4.90
C GLN A 41 2.19 -6.15 -4.26
N ASP A 42 2.01 -6.82 -3.12
CA ASP A 42 0.77 -6.80 -2.36
C ASP A 42 1.00 -6.32 -0.92
N PHE A 43 -0.11 -6.09 -0.20
CA PHE A 43 -0.08 -5.51 1.13
C PHE A 43 -1.04 -6.18 2.09
N VAL A 44 -0.75 -6.02 3.38
CA VAL A 44 -1.66 -6.28 4.48
C VAL A 44 -1.72 -5.02 5.35
N ILE A 45 -2.93 -4.60 5.73
CA ILE A 45 -3.15 -3.56 6.74
C ILE A 45 -3.94 -4.21 7.87
N ASN A 46 -3.39 -4.20 9.08
CA ASN A 46 -4.06 -4.76 10.26
C ASN A 46 -4.85 -3.69 11.03
N SER A 47 -5.51 -4.10 12.13
CA SER A 47 -6.30 -3.21 12.99
C SER A 47 -5.47 -2.12 13.67
N ASP A 48 -4.17 -2.33 13.81
CA ASP A 48 -3.25 -1.39 14.45
C ASP A 48 -2.65 -0.41 13.43
N PHE A 49 -3.17 -0.41 12.21
CA PHE A 49 -2.66 0.36 11.07
C PHE A 49 -1.17 0.13 10.81
N GLU A 50 -0.70 -1.09 11.04
CA GLU A 50 0.56 -1.57 10.49
C GLU A 50 0.33 -2.02 9.04
N ILE A 51 1.13 -1.47 8.13
CA ILE A 51 1.10 -1.74 6.69
C ILE A 51 2.33 -2.54 6.33
N GLN A 52 2.13 -3.79 5.96
CA GLN A 52 3.19 -4.70 5.53
C GLN A 52 3.14 -4.81 4.00
N LEU A 53 4.27 -4.49 3.36
CA LEU A 53 4.45 -4.59 1.91
C LEU A 53 5.23 -5.84 1.57
N TYR A 54 4.70 -6.62 0.64
CA TYR A 54 5.28 -7.88 0.18
C TYR A 54 5.56 -7.85 -1.32
N SER A 55 6.43 -8.74 -1.77
CA SER A 55 6.58 -9.07 -3.19
C SER A 55 6.56 -10.58 -3.43
N ARG A 56 6.15 -10.98 -4.63
CA ARG A 56 6.25 -12.35 -5.17
C ARG A 56 6.21 -12.29 -6.70
N ASN A 57 6.77 -13.28 -7.40
CA ASN A 57 6.74 -13.27 -8.87
C ASN A 57 5.35 -13.60 -9.41
N ASN A 58 4.58 -14.42 -8.70
CA ASN A 58 3.21 -14.76 -9.10
C ASN A 58 2.35 -15.18 -7.89
N SER A 59 1.08 -15.46 -8.13
CA SER A 59 0.09 -15.79 -7.09
C SER A 59 0.35 -17.12 -6.36
N THR A 60 1.16 -18.01 -6.94
CA THR A 60 1.49 -19.33 -6.37
C THR A 60 2.75 -19.32 -5.50
N GLU A 61 3.61 -18.32 -5.67
CA GLU A 61 4.82 -18.17 -4.87
C GLU A 61 4.54 -17.57 -3.50
N LYS A 62 5.40 -17.93 -2.54
CA LYS A 62 5.35 -17.38 -1.18
C LYS A 62 5.70 -15.89 -1.21
N ARG A 63 4.93 -15.10 -0.45
CA ARG A 63 5.22 -13.69 -0.21
C ARG A 63 6.58 -13.49 0.49
N VAL A 64 7.32 -12.48 0.07
CA VAL A 64 8.53 -11.98 0.74
C VAL A 64 8.24 -10.60 1.31
N LEU A 65 8.34 -10.44 2.63
CA LEU A 65 8.18 -9.14 3.29
C LEU A 65 9.30 -8.20 2.84
N LYS A 66 8.94 -7.00 2.38
CA LYS A 66 9.89 -5.98 1.92
C LYS A 66 9.99 -4.83 2.89
N LYS A 67 8.87 -4.36 3.40
CA LYS A 67 8.85 -3.22 4.31
C LYS A 67 7.60 -3.20 5.16
N THR A 68 7.73 -2.65 6.36
CA THR A 68 6.62 -2.38 7.25
C THR A 68 6.57 -0.89 7.51
N TYR A 69 5.36 -0.34 7.52
CA TYR A 69 5.07 1.04 7.91
C TYR A 69 4.02 1.04 9.01
N ILE A 70 4.05 2.03 9.89
CA ILE A 70 3.01 2.24 10.91
C ILE A 70 2.43 3.64 10.75
N LEU A 71 1.10 3.74 10.63
CA LEU A 71 0.41 5.02 10.65
C LEU A 71 0.50 5.63 12.05
N GLN A 72 1.19 6.76 12.14
CA GLN A 72 1.31 7.52 13.37
C GLN A 72 0.05 8.38 13.62
N ASN A 73 -0.14 8.81 14.87
CA ASN A 73 -1.26 9.67 15.25
C ASN A 73 -1.27 11.04 14.53
N ASP A 74 -0.13 11.48 14.01
CA ASP A 74 0.02 12.70 13.21
C ASP A 74 -0.25 12.50 11.71
N GLY A 75 -0.61 11.27 11.29
CA GLY A 75 -0.89 10.91 9.91
C GLY A 75 0.33 10.61 9.04
N ILE A 76 1.53 10.61 9.62
CA ILE A 76 2.76 10.22 8.94
C ILE A 76 2.88 8.69 8.93
N LEU A 77 3.27 8.14 7.78
CA LEU A 77 3.66 6.74 7.63
C LEU A 77 5.17 6.63 7.86
N LYS A 78 5.60 5.83 8.84
CA LYS A 78 7.01 5.60 9.18
C LYS A 78 7.37 4.14 9.01
#